data_AF-A0A6C0BY12-F1
#
_entry.id   AF-A0A6C0BY12-F1
#
_cell.length_a   1.000
_cell.length_b   1.000
_cell.length_c   1.000
_cell.angle_alpha   90.00
_cell.angle_beta   90.00
_cell.angle_gamma   90.00
#
_symmetry.space_group_name_H-M   'P 1'
#
loop_
_entity.id
_entity.type
_entity.pdbx_description
1 polymer ?
#
loop_
_entity_poly.entity_id
_entity_poly.type
_entity_poly.pdbx_seq_one_letter_code
_entity_poly.pdbx_strand_id
1 'polypeptide(L)'
;MDGPWYETTGPNRQYVYDDILLVMTCSTEWKRIRNMKHNVRYIFKDIANLSFIIKECMAIEFDKHGSFGSYRGYGAFTRNNLMKAAKKKLVEEYYKTKAIDILKNSIIVSNWINHILYRPPGTRYKFHKNSFENAKNQ
;
A
#
# COMPACT_ATOMS: atom_id res chain seq x y z
N MET A 1 36.96 -11.69 24.33
CA MET A 1 37.06 -11.87 22.88
C MET A 1 35.70 -11.47 22.33
N ASP A 2 35.58 -10.28 21.75
CA ASP A 2 34.34 -9.91 21.06
C ASP A 2 34.21 -10.80 19.82
N GLY A 3 32.98 -11.29 19.58
CA GLY A 3 32.66 -12.11 18.42
C GLY A 3 32.81 -11.35 17.09
N PRO A 4 32.48 -12.00 15.96
CA PRO A 4 32.54 -11.36 14.65
C PRO A 4 31.72 -10.06 14.61
N TRP A 5 32.24 -9.03 13.94
CA TRP A 5 31.63 -7.69 13.89
C TRP A 5 30.16 -7.70 13.41
N TYR A 6 29.78 -8.66 12.56
CA TYR A 6 28.43 -8.81 12.01
C TYR A 6 27.40 -9.36 13.01
N GLU A 7 27.84 -9.80 14.19
CA GLU A 7 26.98 -10.25 15.29
C GLU A 7 26.63 -9.12 16.26
N THR A 8 27.50 -8.12 16.36
CA THR A 8 27.35 -6.97 17.26
C THR A 8 26.87 -5.71 16.54
N THR A 9 27.13 -5.59 15.24
CA THR A 9 26.71 -4.44 14.42
C THR A 9 25.52 -4.78 13.54
N GLY A 10 24.55 -3.87 13.46
CA GLY A 10 23.37 -3.99 12.62
C GLY A 10 23.43 -3.14 11.34
N PRO A 11 22.65 -3.49 10.31
CA PRO A 11 22.56 -2.65 9.12
C PRO A 11 21.87 -1.33 9.41
N ASN A 12 22.31 -0.27 8.74
CA ASN A 12 21.61 1.01 8.77
C ASN A 12 20.35 0.98 7.87
N ARG A 13 19.48 1.97 8.03
CA ARG A 13 18.22 2.07 7.27
C ARG A 13 18.44 2.09 5.76
N GLN A 14 19.46 2.81 5.28
CA GLN A 14 19.73 2.92 3.84
C GLN A 14 20.12 1.57 3.24
N TYR A 15 20.99 0.82 3.91
CA TYR A 15 21.40 -0.53 3.50
C TYR A 15 20.21 -1.47 3.38
N VAL A 16 19.34 -1.49 4.40
CA VAL A 16 18.13 -2.35 4.40
C VAL A 16 17.20 -1.95 3.25
N TYR A 17 17.00 -0.65 3.03
CA TYR A 17 16.17 -0.18 1.92
C TYR A 17 16.71 -0.64 0.57
N ASP A 18 18.01 -0.46 0.31
CA ASP A 18 18.61 -0.81 -0.97
C ASP A 18 18.60 -2.33 -1.23
N ASP A 19 18.91 -3.15 -0.22
CA ASP A 19 18.84 -4.62 -0.33
C ASP A 19 17.41 -5.08 -0.61
N ILE A 20 16.42 -4.61 0.18
CA ILE A 20 15.03 -5.01 -0.02
C ILE A 20 14.51 -4.53 -1.38
N LEU A 21 14.83 -3.32 -1.81
CA LEU A 21 14.42 -2.79 -3.11
C LEU A 21 14.99 -3.62 -4.26
N LEU A 22 16.29 -3.96 -4.21
CA LEU A 22 16.94 -4.80 -5.21
C LEU A 22 16.24 -6.16 -5.33
N VAL A 23 15.95 -6.80 -4.21
CA VAL A 23 15.33 -8.12 -4.20
C VAL A 23 13.87 -8.06 -4.66
N MET A 24 13.13 -7.03 -4.22
CA MET A 24 11.73 -6.84 -4.60
C MET A 24 11.57 -6.58 -6.09
N THR A 25 12.43 -5.75 -6.69
CA THR A 25 12.40 -5.47 -8.14
C THR A 25 12.72 -6.68 -9.00
N CYS A 26 13.44 -7.67 -8.45
CA CYS A 26 13.72 -8.95 -9.08
C CYS A 26 12.64 -10.01 -8.85
N SER A 27 11.71 -9.78 -7.91
CA SER A 27 10.69 -10.76 -7.49
C SER A 27 9.68 -11.11 -8.58
N THR A 28 9.14 -12.33 -8.52
CA THR A 28 8.14 -12.82 -9.47
C THR A 28 6.82 -12.07 -9.34
N GLU A 29 6.43 -11.68 -8.12
CA GLU A 29 5.22 -10.91 -7.86
C GLU A 29 5.30 -9.51 -8.49
N TRP A 30 6.44 -8.83 -8.35
CA TRP A 30 6.68 -7.54 -8.99
C TRP A 30 6.62 -7.64 -10.51
N LYS A 31 7.33 -8.62 -11.10
CA LYS A 31 7.31 -8.87 -12.55
C LYS A 31 5.90 -9.15 -13.04
N ARG A 32 5.13 -9.97 -12.33
CA ARG A 32 3.74 -10.28 -12.65
C ARG A 32 2.85 -9.04 -12.65
N ILE A 33 2.89 -8.25 -11.58
CA ILE A 33 2.08 -7.03 -11.45
C ILE A 33 2.46 -6.01 -12.54
N ARG A 34 3.77 -5.84 -12.78
CA ARG A 34 4.28 -4.96 -13.84
C ARG A 34 3.78 -5.39 -15.22
N ASN A 35 3.82 -6.69 -15.53
CA ASN A 35 3.35 -7.21 -16.81
C ASN A 35 1.84 -7.05 -16.98
N MET A 36 1.06 -7.21 -15.91
CA MET A 36 -0.40 -6.98 -15.94
C MET A 36 -0.76 -5.52 -16.17
N LYS A 37 0.10 -4.59 -15.75
CA LYS A 37 -0.02 -3.15 -16.03
C LYS A 37 0.63 -2.86 -17.39
N HIS A 38 -0.01 -3.24 -18.49
CA HIS A 38 0.47 -3.09 -19.89
C HIS A 38 0.75 -1.63 -20.35
N ASN A 39 0.80 -0.64 -19.46
CA ASN A 39 0.90 0.78 -19.80
C ASN A 39 2.24 1.36 -19.32
N VAL A 40 3.21 1.42 -20.24
CA VAL A 40 4.62 1.82 -20.02
C VAL A 40 4.77 3.21 -19.38
N ARG A 41 3.77 4.09 -19.52
CA ARG A 41 3.76 5.45 -18.96
C ARG A 41 3.81 5.54 -17.43
N TYR A 42 3.62 4.43 -16.71
CA TYR A 42 3.51 4.41 -15.24
C TYR A 42 4.66 3.74 -14.49
N ILE A 43 5.77 3.39 -15.16
CA ILE A 43 6.89 2.68 -14.53
C ILE A 43 7.48 3.48 -13.35
N PHE A 44 7.66 4.79 -13.49
CA PHE A 44 8.15 5.65 -12.39
C PHE A 44 7.19 5.66 -11.19
N LYS A 45 5.88 5.73 -11.46
CA LYS A 45 4.84 5.71 -10.42
C LYS A 45 4.82 4.37 -9.69
N ASP A 46 5.02 3.27 -10.42
CA ASP A 46 5.08 1.93 -9.84
C ASP A 46 6.31 1.79 -8.93
N ILE A 47 7.49 2.24 -9.36
CA ILE A 47 8.71 2.20 -8.53
C ILE A 47 8.55 3.08 -7.28
N ALA A 48 7.97 4.27 -7.40
CA ALA A 48 7.69 5.14 -6.26
C ALA A 48 6.75 4.47 -5.24
N ASN A 49 5.69 3.81 -5.71
CA ASN A 49 4.78 3.04 -4.86
C ASN A 49 5.50 1.89 -4.15
N LEU A 50 6.38 1.16 -4.86
CA LEU A 50 7.19 0.11 -4.26
C LEU A 50 8.12 0.66 -3.17
N SER A 51 8.79 1.78 -3.43
CA SER A 51 9.64 2.47 -2.47
C SER A 51 8.86 2.84 -1.21
N PHE A 52 7.64 3.37 -1.36
CA PHE A 52 6.77 3.72 -0.25
C PHE A 52 6.39 2.48 0.58
N ILE A 53 5.97 1.39 -0.05
CA ILE A 53 5.63 0.14 0.63
C ILE A 53 6.82 -0.39 1.44
N ILE A 54 8.02 -0.39 0.86
CA ILE A 54 9.24 -0.85 1.54
C ILE A 54 9.52 0.01 2.77
N LYS A 55 9.46 1.34 2.63
CA LYS A 55 9.69 2.27 3.74
C LYS A 55 8.68 2.08 4.87
N GLU A 56 7.40 1.87 4.55
CA GLU A 56 6.39 1.56 5.56
C GLU A 56 6.69 0.24 6.29
N CYS A 57 7.03 -0.83 5.56
CA CYS A 57 7.38 -2.11 6.17
C CYS A 57 8.60 -1.99 7.09
N MET A 58 9.61 -1.24 6.66
CA MET A 58 10.80 -0.96 7.48
C MET A 58 10.46 -0.15 8.73
N ALA A 59 9.59 0.86 8.61
CA ALA A 59 9.14 1.65 9.76
C ALA A 59 8.44 0.77 10.79
N ILE A 60 7.50 -0.08 10.35
CA ILE A 60 6.78 -1.02 11.24
C ILE A 60 7.76 -1.97 11.96
N GLU A 61 8.73 -2.53 11.24
CA GLU A 61 9.72 -3.43 11.84
C GLU A 61 10.63 -2.69 12.84
N PHE A 62 11.04 -1.47 12.49
CA PHE A 62 11.87 -0.63 13.34
C PHE A 62 11.12 -0.17 14.60
N ASP A 63 9.85 0.20 14.48
CA ASP A 63 9.01 0.62 15.61
C ASP A 63 8.77 -0.54 16.59
N LYS A 64 8.70 -1.77 16.07
CA LYS A 64 8.49 -2.97 16.88
C LYS A 64 9.74 -3.42 17.64
N HIS A 65 10.92 -3.28 17.04
CA HIS A 65 12.16 -3.86 17.56
C HIS A 65 13.25 -2.84 17.93
N GLY A 66 13.06 -1.56 17.63
CA GLY A 66 14.01 -0.46 17.83
C GLY A 66 15.24 -0.50 16.89
N SER A 67 15.43 -1.58 16.15
CA SER A 67 16.53 -1.79 15.20
C SER A 67 16.20 -2.93 14.22
N PHE A 68 17.07 -3.19 13.24
CA PHE A 68 16.94 -4.35 12.35
C PHE A 68 17.69 -5.60 12.83
N GLY A 69 18.24 -5.56 14.05
CA GLY A 69 19.14 -6.57 14.60
C GLY A 69 20.56 -6.45 14.06
N SER A 70 21.41 -7.42 14.39
CA SER A 70 22.77 -7.53 13.81
C SER A 70 22.72 -7.94 12.34
N TYR A 71 23.79 -7.78 11.57
CA TYR A 71 23.85 -8.25 10.18
C TYR A 71 23.48 -9.73 10.04
N ARG A 72 23.91 -10.59 10.98
CA ARG A 72 23.50 -12.01 11.03
C ARG A 72 22.01 -12.16 11.29
N GLY A 73 21.48 -11.45 12.29
CA GLY A 73 20.04 -11.49 12.63
C GLY A 73 19.17 -10.97 11.48
N TYR A 74 19.62 -9.91 10.81
CA TYR A 74 18.98 -9.36 9.64
C TYR A 74 18.88 -10.38 8.51
N GLY A 75 20.00 -10.99 8.13
CA GLY A 75 20.04 -11.98 7.05
C GLY A 75 19.19 -13.22 7.35
N ALA A 76 19.19 -13.69 8.60
CA ALA A 76 18.44 -14.88 9.00
C ALA A 76 16.92 -14.63 9.11
N PHE A 77 16.52 -13.52 9.71
CA PHE A 77 15.13 -13.31 10.15
C PHE A 77 14.51 -12.06 9.52
N THR A 78 15.05 -10.88 9.84
CA THR A 78 14.43 -9.58 9.52
C THR A 78 14.22 -9.39 8.03
N ARG A 79 15.21 -9.74 7.21
CA ARG A 79 15.16 -9.61 5.75
C ARG A 79 13.99 -10.39 5.15
N ASN A 80 13.84 -11.66 5.54
CA ASN A 80 12.76 -12.51 5.04
C ASN A 80 11.38 -12.02 5.50
N ASN A 81 11.27 -11.52 6.74
CA ASN A 81 10.03 -10.95 7.25
C ASN A 81 9.62 -9.68 6.50
N LEU A 82 10.57 -8.75 6.30
CA LEU A 82 10.36 -7.53 5.52
C LEU A 82 9.96 -7.85 4.08
N MET A 83 10.63 -8.79 3.43
CA MET A 83 10.28 -9.22 2.08
C MET A 83 8.85 -9.79 2.01
N LYS A 84 8.47 -10.67 2.95
CA LYS A 84 7.11 -11.24 2.99
C LYS A 84 6.07 -10.14 3.20
N ALA A 85 6.32 -9.21 4.11
CA ALA A 85 5.43 -8.09 4.38
C ALA A 85 5.28 -7.16 3.16
N ALA A 86 6.40 -6.77 2.53
CA ALA A 86 6.39 -5.91 1.37
C ALA A 86 5.70 -6.56 0.16
N LYS A 87 5.94 -7.84 -0.10
CA LYS A 87 5.24 -8.61 -1.15
C LYS A 87 3.74 -8.67 -0.90
N LYS A 88 3.33 -8.96 0.33
CA LYS A 88 1.91 -9.02 0.71
C LYS A 88 1.23 -7.68 0.47
N LYS A 89 1.79 -6.58 1.01
CA LYS A 89 1.25 -5.22 0.80
C LYS A 89 1.19 -4.83 -0.67
N LEU A 90 2.22 -5.16 -1.46
CA LEU A 90 2.26 -4.87 -2.90
C LEU A 90 1.08 -5.52 -3.64
N VAL A 91 0.81 -6.79 -3.34
CA VAL A 91 -0.29 -7.54 -3.94
C VAL A 91 -1.64 -6.97 -3.48
N GLU A 92 -1.78 -6.69 -2.19
CA GLU A 92 -3.01 -6.10 -1.62
C GLU A 92 -3.34 -4.74 -2.24
N GLU A 93 -2.38 -3.83 -2.34
CA GLU A 93 -2.58 -2.51 -2.96
C GLU A 93 -2.92 -2.61 -4.45
N TYR A 94 -2.33 -3.57 -5.18
CA TYR A 94 -2.71 -3.83 -6.56
C TYR A 94 -4.17 -4.28 -6.69
N TYR A 95 -4.61 -5.26 -5.91
CA TYR A 95 -5.99 -5.75 -5.99
C TYR A 95 -7.00 -4.73 -5.47
N LYS A 96 -6.65 -3.97 -4.44
CA LYS A 96 -7.47 -2.87 -3.91
C LYS A 96 -7.69 -1.80 -4.97
N THR A 97 -6.63 -1.34 -5.64
CA THR A 97 -6.76 -0.35 -6.72
C THR A 97 -7.60 -0.87 -7.88
N LYS A 98 -7.41 -2.13 -8.29
CA LYS A 98 -8.23 -2.78 -9.32
C LYS A 98 -9.70 -2.91 -8.90
N ALA A 99 -9.98 -3.28 -7.65
CA ALA A 99 -11.33 -3.39 -7.13
C ALA A 99 -12.04 -2.03 -7.10
N ILE A 100 -11.34 -0.98 -6.67
CA ILE A 100 -11.86 0.40 -6.71
C ILE A 100 -12.21 0.81 -8.14
N ASP A 101 -11.36 0.48 -9.12
CA ASP A 101 -11.62 0.79 -10.52
C ASP A 101 -12.86 0.06 -11.05
N ILE A 102 -12.99 -1.24 -10.76
CA ILE A 102 -14.18 -2.03 -11.10
C ILE A 102 -15.45 -1.43 -10.47
N LEU A 103 -15.40 -1.06 -9.20
CA LEU A 103 -16.54 -0.48 -8.48
C LEU A 103 -16.94 0.88 -9.04
N LYS A 104 -15.96 1.75 -9.35
CA LYS A 104 -16.20 3.06 -9.96
C LYS A 104 -16.88 2.95 -11.32
N ASN A 105 -16.53 1.93 -12.10
CA ASN A 105 -17.07 1.71 -13.44
C ASN A 105 -18.33 0.83 -13.45
N SER A 106 -18.81 0.37 -12.28
CA SER A 106 -19.99 -0.49 -12.19
C SER A 106 -21.28 0.32 -12.19
N ILE A 107 -22.06 0.17 -13.27
CA ILE A 107 -23.39 0.78 -13.42
C ILE A 107 -24.34 0.32 -12.30
N ILE A 108 -24.31 -0.97 -11.96
CA ILE A 108 -25.17 -1.55 -10.92
C ILE A 108 -24.90 -0.92 -9.56
N VAL A 109 -23.62 -0.81 -9.19
CA VAL A 109 -23.20 -0.20 -7.92
C VAL A 109 -23.54 1.28 -7.90
N SER A 110 -23.29 2.00 -8.99
CA SER A 110 -23.64 3.41 -9.13
C SER A 110 -25.15 3.65 -8.95
N ASN A 111 -25.99 2.86 -9.62
CA ASN A 111 -27.44 2.95 -9.51
C ASN A 111 -27.93 2.65 -8.09
N TRP A 112 -27.35 1.63 -7.45
CA TRP A 112 -27.68 1.28 -6.06
C TRP A 112 -27.29 2.39 -5.08
N ILE A 113 -26.08 2.95 -5.21
CA ILE A 113 -25.62 4.10 -4.41
C ILE A 113 -26.58 5.28 -4.60
N ASN A 114 -26.90 5.62 -5.85
CA ASN A 114 -27.83 6.71 -6.14
C ASN A 114 -29.23 6.46 -5.57
N HIS A 115 -29.75 5.24 -5.67
CA HIS A 115 -31.02 4.88 -5.07
C HIS A 115 -31.01 5.11 -3.55
N ILE A 116 -29.97 4.67 -2.84
CA ILE A 116 -29.86 4.87 -1.39
C ILE A 116 -29.74 6.36 -1.03
N LEU A 117 -28.92 7.10 -1.77
CA LEU A 117 -28.66 8.51 -1.47
C LEU A 117 -29.87 9.41 -1.75
N TYR A 118 -30.52 9.22 -2.89
CA TYR A 118 -31.55 10.13 -3.41
C TYR A 118 -32.99 9.70 -3.16
N ARG A 119 -33.28 8.44 -2.80
CA ARG A 119 -34.65 8.07 -2.39
C ARG A 119 -35.05 8.81 -1.13
N PRO A 120 -36.32 9.19 -0.91
CA PRO A 120 -36.79 9.62 0.41
C PRO A 120 -36.78 8.43 1.40
N PRO A 121 -36.31 8.56 2.66
CA PRO A 121 -35.72 9.71 3.37
C PRO A 121 -34.17 9.69 3.41
N GLY A 122 -33.55 9.42 2.27
CA GLY A 122 -32.09 9.31 2.08
C GLY A 122 -31.35 10.61 2.32
N THR A 123 -30.04 10.50 2.49
CA THR A 123 -29.19 11.61 2.96
C THR A 123 -29.16 12.78 1.98
N ARG A 124 -29.01 12.52 0.67
CA ARG A 124 -29.03 13.58 -0.35
C ARG A 124 -30.42 14.18 -0.50
N TYR A 125 -31.47 13.37 -0.42
CA TYR A 125 -32.84 13.86 -0.41
C TYR A 125 -33.07 14.85 0.74
N LYS A 126 -32.68 14.50 1.97
CA LYS A 126 -32.79 15.38 3.14
C LYS A 126 -32.00 16.67 2.98
N PHE A 127 -30.76 16.58 2.48
CA PHE A 127 -29.94 17.76 2.20
C PHE A 127 -30.63 18.71 1.23
N HIS A 128 -31.11 18.20 0.08
CA HIS A 128 -31.79 19.03 -0.91
C HIS A 128 -33.12 19.59 -0.40
N LYS A 129 -33.89 18.81 0.37
CA LYS A 129 -35.11 19.28 1.02
C LYS A 129 -34.83 20.45 1.97
N ASN A 130 -33.84 20.32 2.86
CA ASN A 130 -33.48 21.38 3.79
C ASN A 130 -33.00 22.64 3.06
N SER A 131 -32.15 22.49 2.04
CA SER A 131 -31.70 23.62 1.22
C SER A 131 -32.84 24.33 0.51
N PHE A 132 -33.84 23.58 0.00
CA PHE A 132 -35.01 24.16 -0.64
C PHE A 132 -35.90 24.93 0.35
N GLU A 133 -36.19 24.35 1.52
CA GLU A 133 -36.99 25.03 2.56
C GLU A 133 -36.29 26.31 3.06
N ASN A 134 -34.97 26.29 3.21
CA ASN A 134 -34.21 27.48 3.59
C ASN A 134 -34.29 28.59 2.55
N ALA A 135 -34.22 28.26 1.25
CA ALA A 135 -34.35 29.23 0.17
C ALA A 135 -35.77 29.81 0.04
N LYS A 136 -36.80 29.08 0.49
CA LYS A 136 -38.20 29.54 0.46
C LYS A 136 -38.52 30.54 1.57
N ASN A 137 -37.74 30.54 2.66
CA ASN A 137 -37.91 31.41 3.81
C ASN A 137 -37.05 32.70 3.73
N GLN A 138 -36.36 32.94 2.61
CA GLN A 138 -35.65 34.17 2.27
C GLN A 138 -36.48 34.99 1.28
#